data_AF-A0A9W7FYQ0-F1
#
_entry.id   AF-A0A9W7FYQ0-F1
#
_cell.length_a   1.000
_cell.length_b   1.000
_cell.length_c   1.000
_cell.angle_alpha   90.00
_cell.angle_beta   90.00
_cell.angle_gamma   90.00
#
_symmetry.space_group_name_H-M   'P 1'
#
loop_
_entity.id
_entity.type
_entity.pdbx_description
1 polymer ?
#
loop_
_entity_poly.entity_id
_entity_poly.type
_entity_poly.pdbx_seq_one_letter_code
_entity_poly.pdbx_strand_id
1 'polypeptide(L)'
;MYTNYAIATCITIEDMKSPLRLTTMDIGSSSHLSIVTNSSLVRSGSKYIIAMSGAIVPAGSSAEDDGVIVVKTTTVGGRKSEGIICDAPMLGWGSTNSGVPVFLTGSEYVNGDTPPSSKPGRGVVGGGGEVREDMKVETEPLFEKKMTKEEKKAAAKAKREAKRAAKEAGK
;
A
#
# COMPACT_ATOMS: atom_id res chain seq x y z
N MET A 1 10.01 -12.85 12.51
CA MET A 1 10.97 -13.39 11.51
C MET A 1 10.14 -14.01 10.40
N TYR A 2 10.35 -13.59 9.15
CA TYR A 2 9.56 -14.11 8.02
C TYR A 2 10.08 -15.48 7.61
N THR A 3 9.36 -16.54 7.98
CA THR A 3 9.72 -17.92 7.60
C THR A 3 8.89 -18.33 6.38
N ASN A 4 9.54 -18.81 5.32
CA ASN A 4 8.91 -19.20 4.04
C ASN A 4 8.18 -18.07 3.29
N TYR A 5 8.68 -16.83 3.41
CA TYR A 5 8.25 -15.72 2.57
C TYR A 5 9.28 -15.48 1.47
N ALA A 6 8.81 -15.02 0.31
CA ALA A 6 9.67 -14.65 -0.79
C ALA A 6 9.12 -13.42 -1.51
N ILE A 7 10.02 -12.63 -2.09
CA ILE A 7 9.66 -11.63 -3.09
C ILE A 7 9.49 -12.35 -4.43
N ALA A 8 8.39 -12.08 -5.13
CA ALA A 8 8.10 -12.71 -6.40
C ALA A 8 7.57 -11.73 -7.44
N THR A 9 7.97 -11.92 -8.70
CA THR A 9 7.43 -11.12 -9.82
C THR A 9 6.26 -11.85 -10.46
N CYS A 10 5.14 -11.15 -10.68
CA CYS A 10 4.03 -11.72 -11.41
C CYS A 10 4.33 -11.75 -12.91
N ILE A 11 4.37 -12.94 -13.52
CA ILE A 11 4.61 -13.10 -14.97
C ILE A 11 3.28 -13.00 -15.71
N THR A 12 2.36 -13.92 -15.40
CA THR A 12 1.08 -14.05 -16.09
C THR A 12 -0.08 -13.98 -15.10
N ILE A 13 -1.20 -13.49 -15.62
CA ILE A 13 -2.48 -13.44 -14.91
C ILE A 13 -3.52 -14.06 -15.82
N GLU A 14 -4.19 -15.09 -15.33
CA GLU A 14 -5.31 -15.75 -15.98
C GLU A 14 -6.57 -15.48 -15.16
N ASP A 15 -7.58 -14.88 -15.80
CA ASP A 15 -8.87 -14.67 -15.16
C ASP A 15 -9.62 -16.00 -15.06
N MET A 16 -10.13 -16.31 -13.86
CA MET A 16 -10.95 -17.49 -13.61
C MET A 16 -12.41 -17.08 -13.38
N LYS A 17 -13.21 -18.00 -12.80
CA LYS A 17 -14.55 -17.67 -12.33
C LYS A 17 -14.46 -16.49 -11.35
N SER A 18 -15.03 -15.36 -11.74
CA SER A 18 -15.07 -14.13 -10.95
C SER A 18 -15.51 -14.43 -9.50
N PRO A 19 -14.80 -13.92 -8.48
CA PRO A 19 -13.77 -12.87 -8.55
C PRO A 19 -12.32 -13.38 -8.53
N LEU A 20 -12.09 -14.67 -8.82
CA LEU A 20 -10.76 -15.28 -8.69
C LEU A 20 -9.90 -15.12 -9.95
N ARG A 21 -8.60 -14.98 -9.74
CA ARG A 21 -7.56 -14.89 -10.77
C ARG A 21 -6.42 -15.84 -10.41
N LEU A 22 -5.91 -16.57 -11.39
CA LEU A 22 -4.71 -17.38 -11.26
C LEU A 22 -3.50 -16.53 -11.68
N THR A 23 -2.47 -16.52 -10.85
CA THR A 23 -1.26 -15.75 -11.08
C THR A 23 -0.06 -16.67 -11.03
N THR A 24 0.84 -16.54 -12.01
CA THR A 24 2.11 -17.24 -12.02
C THR A 24 3.19 -16.31 -11.50
N MET A 25 3.82 -16.71 -10.40
CA MET A 25 4.81 -15.93 -9.68
C MET A 25 6.20 -16.51 -9.88
N ASP A 26 7.15 -15.67 -10.26
CA ASP A 26 8.57 -15.98 -10.33
C ASP A 26 9.26 -15.64 -9.02
N ILE A 27 9.83 -16.66 -8.37
CA ILE A 27 10.58 -16.55 -7.12
C ILE A 27 12.11 -16.58 -7.34
N GLY A 28 12.60 -16.41 -8.57
CA GLY A 28 14.03 -16.48 -8.86
C GLY A 28 14.59 -17.91 -8.80
N SER A 29 13.72 -18.91 -8.78
CA SER A 29 14.06 -20.33 -8.85
C SER A 29 13.74 -20.88 -10.24
N SER A 30 14.13 -22.13 -10.53
CA SER A 30 13.78 -22.80 -11.79
C SER A 30 12.28 -23.05 -11.96
N SER A 31 11.52 -23.02 -10.87
CA SER A 31 10.09 -23.33 -10.84
C SER A 31 9.27 -22.12 -10.45
N HIS A 32 8.24 -21.82 -11.26
CA HIS A 32 7.25 -20.79 -10.98
C HIS A 32 6.17 -21.32 -10.03
N LEU A 33 5.64 -20.43 -9.19
CA LEU A 33 4.56 -20.76 -8.27
C LEU A 33 3.21 -20.33 -8.82
N SER A 34 2.21 -21.19 -8.67
CA SER A 34 0.82 -20.86 -8.99
C SER A 34 0.10 -20.37 -7.74
N ILE A 35 -0.38 -19.13 -7.78
CA ILE A 35 -1.13 -18.53 -6.68
C ILE A 35 -2.48 -18.02 -7.18
N VAL A 36 -3.55 -18.43 -6.52
CA VAL A 36 -4.89 -17.91 -6.77
C VAL A 36 -5.13 -16.71 -5.87
N THR A 37 -5.61 -15.61 -6.45
CA THR A 37 -5.92 -14.37 -5.74
C THR A 37 -7.28 -13.82 -6.13
N ASN A 38 -7.96 -13.17 -5.20
CA ASN A 38 -9.19 -12.41 -5.44
C ASN A 38 -8.88 -10.92 -5.76
N SER A 39 -7.64 -10.48 -5.54
CA SER A 39 -7.31 -9.06 -5.71
C SER A 39 -7.22 -8.67 -7.18
N SER A 40 -8.03 -7.68 -7.58
CA SER A 40 -7.95 -7.04 -8.91
C SER A 40 -6.74 -6.11 -9.07
N LEU A 41 -6.03 -5.82 -7.97
CA LEU A 41 -4.87 -4.92 -7.94
C LEU A 41 -3.55 -5.60 -8.34
N VAL A 42 -3.57 -6.92 -8.53
CA VAL A 42 -2.40 -7.66 -9.02
C VAL A 42 -2.20 -7.41 -10.50
N ARG A 43 -0.96 -7.08 -10.88
CA ARG A 43 -0.55 -6.74 -12.24
C ARG A 43 0.68 -7.54 -12.64
N SER A 44 0.73 -7.98 -13.90
CA SER A 44 1.92 -8.61 -14.47
C SER A 44 3.07 -7.60 -14.52
N GLY A 45 4.30 -8.10 -14.36
CA GLY A 45 5.53 -7.32 -14.28
C GLY A 45 5.80 -6.67 -12.91
N SER A 46 4.83 -6.66 -11.99
CA SER A 46 5.02 -6.11 -10.65
C SER A 46 5.58 -7.15 -9.68
N LYS A 47 6.40 -6.68 -8.73
CA LYS A 47 6.94 -7.48 -7.62
C LYS A 47 5.99 -7.44 -6.43
N TYR A 48 5.74 -8.60 -5.84
CA TYR A 48 4.88 -8.80 -4.68
C TYR A 48 5.60 -9.60 -3.61
N ILE A 49 5.09 -9.56 -2.39
CA ILE A 49 5.54 -10.45 -1.32
C ILE A 49 4.54 -11.60 -1.21
N ILE A 50 5.07 -12.82 -1.23
CA ILE A 50 4.29 -14.04 -1.13
C ILE A 50 4.68 -14.82 0.13
N ALA A 51 3.68 -15.40 0.78
CA ALA A 51 3.87 -16.41 1.82
C ALA A 51 3.65 -17.78 1.18
N MET A 52 4.71 -18.60 1.15
CA MET A 52 4.68 -19.95 0.56
C MET A 52 4.11 -20.97 1.56
N SER A 53 3.87 -22.19 1.10
CA SER A 53 3.49 -23.30 1.99
C SER A 53 4.46 -23.45 3.17
N GLY A 54 3.93 -23.56 4.38
CA GLY A 54 4.70 -23.60 5.62
C GLY A 54 5.04 -22.21 6.19
N ALA A 55 4.63 -21.11 5.53
CA ALA A 55 4.75 -19.78 6.09
C ALA A 55 3.78 -19.57 7.24
N ILE A 56 4.23 -18.78 8.20
CA ILE A 56 3.51 -18.45 9.43
C ILE A 56 3.10 -16.99 9.34
N VAL A 57 1.82 -16.75 9.04
CA VAL A 57 1.26 -15.42 8.83
C VAL A 57 0.50 -15.00 10.09
N PRO A 58 0.81 -13.85 10.71
CA PRO A 58 0.00 -13.32 11.81
C PRO A 58 -1.42 -13.03 11.31
N ALA A 59 -2.46 -13.57 11.97
CA ALA A 59 -3.84 -13.21 11.66
C ALA A 59 -4.05 -11.73 11.98
N GLY A 60 -4.10 -10.91 10.93
CA GLY A 60 -4.30 -9.47 11.05
C GLY A 60 -5.39 -8.93 10.13
N SER A 61 -6.14 -9.80 9.44
CA SER A 61 -7.14 -9.38 8.44
C SER A 61 -8.59 -9.72 8.81
N SER A 62 -8.86 -10.66 9.70
CA SER A 62 -10.20 -10.93 10.26
C SER A 62 -10.16 -10.83 11.77
N ALA A 63 -11.04 -10.00 12.34
CA ALA A 63 -11.18 -9.78 13.79
C ALA A 63 -11.68 -11.01 14.58
N GLU A 64 -11.78 -12.18 13.94
CA GLU A 64 -12.34 -13.42 14.51
C GLU A 64 -11.29 -14.52 14.72
N ASP A 65 -10.04 -14.32 14.27
CA ASP A 65 -8.94 -15.29 14.44
C ASP A 65 -7.87 -14.72 15.38
N ASP A 66 -7.88 -15.14 16.64
CA ASP A 66 -6.78 -14.99 17.62
C ASP A 66 -5.52 -15.82 17.26
N GLY A 67 -5.48 -16.39 16.05
CA GLY A 67 -4.59 -17.49 15.68
C GLY A 67 -3.63 -17.16 14.55
N VAL A 68 -2.37 -17.50 14.73
CA VAL A 68 -1.37 -17.54 13.66
C VAL A 68 -1.82 -18.50 12.54
N ILE A 69 -1.82 -18.04 11.28
CA ILE A 69 -2.24 -18.83 10.11
C ILE A 69 -1.02 -19.50 9.49
N VAL A 70 -1.04 -20.83 9.39
CA VAL A 70 -0.02 -21.59 8.65
C VAL A 70 -0.50 -21.79 7.21
N VAL A 71 0.24 -21.25 6.26
CA VAL A 71 -0.06 -21.37 4.82
C VAL A 71 0.12 -22.81 4.39
N LYS A 72 -0.89 -23.39 3.73
CA LYS A 72 -0.84 -24.73 3.15
C LYS A 72 -1.18 -24.66 1.67
N THR A 73 -0.57 -25.55 0.90
CA THR A 73 -0.97 -25.77 -0.49
C THR A 73 -2.39 -26.31 -0.52
N THR A 74 -3.27 -25.67 -1.30
CA THR A 74 -4.67 -26.07 -1.41
C THR A 74 -5.22 -25.81 -2.80
N THR A 75 -6.39 -26.34 -3.11
CA THR A 75 -7.07 -26.12 -4.38
C THR A 75 -8.14 -25.05 -4.19
N VAL A 76 -8.03 -23.93 -4.90
CA VAL A 76 -8.97 -22.80 -4.88
C VAL A 76 -9.57 -22.65 -6.28
N GLY A 77 -10.90 -22.77 -6.38
CA GLY A 77 -11.59 -22.64 -7.68
C GLY A 77 -11.18 -23.69 -8.72
N GLY A 78 -10.73 -24.87 -8.28
CA GLY A 78 -10.26 -25.94 -9.17
C GLY A 78 -8.82 -25.78 -9.68
N ARG A 79 -8.08 -24.77 -9.19
CA ARG A 79 -6.64 -24.59 -9.44
C ARG A 79 -5.84 -24.75 -8.17
N LYS A 80 -4.63 -25.29 -8.28
CA LYS A 80 -3.69 -25.40 -7.17
C LYS A 80 -3.16 -24.00 -6.82
N SER A 81 -3.21 -23.65 -5.54
CA SER A 81 -2.59 -22.45 -4.97
C SER A 81 -1.51 -22.87 -3.98
N GLU A 82 -0.28 -22.45 -4.23
CA GLU A 82 0.92 -22.85 -3.47
C GLU A 82 1.32 -21.82 -2.41
N GLY A 83 0.56 -20.73 -2.30
CA GLY A 83 0.78 -19.67 -1.33
C GLY A 83 -0.33 -18.64 -1.34
N ILE A 84 -0.05 -17.52 -0.70
CA ILE A 84 -0.91 -16.34 -0.64
C ILE A 84 -0.07 -15.07 -0.91
N ILE A 85 -0.66 -14.10 -1.61
CA ILE A 85 -0.06 -12.77 -1.78
C ILE A 85 -0.36 -11.97 -0.51
N CYS A 86 0.68 -11.43 0.11
CA CYS A 86 0.54 -10.75 1.40
C CYS A 86 0.09 -9.30 1.24
N ASP A 87 -0.74 -8.86 2.18
CA ASP A 87 -1.06 -7.46 2.42
C ASP A 87 -0.22 -6.90 3.60
N ALA A 88 -0.40 -5.61 3.90
CA ALA A 88 0.32 -4.96 4.99
C ALA A 88 0.10 -5.60 6.38
N PRO A 89 -1.14 -5.96 6.80
CA PRO A 89 -1.33 -6.61 8.08
C PRO A 89 -0.72 -8.02 8.15
N MET A 90 -0.76 -8.81 7.06
CA MET A 90 -0.09 -10.12 7.00
C MET A 90 1.43 -10.04 7.15
N LEU A 91 2.03 -8.89 6.86
CA LEU A 91 3.47 -8.64 7.05
C LEU A 91 3.79 -7.99 8.39
N GLY A 92 2.79 -7.65 9.20
CA GLY A 92 2.97 -6.90 10.44
C GLY A 92 3.37 -5.44 10.21
N TRP A 93 3.15 -4.89 9.01
CA TRP A 93 3.49 -3.50 8.69
C TRP A 93 2.38 -2.50 9.07
N GLY A 94 1.46 -2.92 9.95
CA GLY A 94 0.29 -2.16 10.39
C GLY A 94 -1.00 -2.53 9.64
N SER A 95 -2.14 -2.04 10.14
CA SER A 95 -3.48 -2.35 9.63
C SER A 95 -3.95 -1.45 8.48
N THR A 96 -3.16 -0.45 8.09
CA THR A 96 -3.51 0.44 6.98
C THR A 96 -3.44 -0.32 5.67
N ASN A 97 -4.56 -0.42 4.94
CA ASN A 97 -4.73 -1.14 3.66
C ASN A 97 -4.89 -2.67 3.76
N SER A 98 -5.70 -3.17 4.71
CA SER A 98 -6.16 -4.57 4.71
C SER A 98 -6.79 -4.95 3.36
N GLY A 99 -6.40 -6.10 2.81
CA GLY A 99 -6.91 -6.60 1.52
C GLY A 99 -6.24 -6.00 0.27
N VAL A 100 -5.29 -5.07 0.42
CA VAL A 100 -4.51 -4.54 -0.70
C VAL A 100 -3.16 -5.26 -0.79
N PRO A 101 -2.84 -5.93 -1.91
CA PRO A 101 -1.56 -6.63 -2.05
C PRO A 101 -0.41 -5.63 -2.04
N VAL A 102 0.62 -5.94 -1.26
CA VAL A 102 1.83 -5.13 -1.19
C VAL A 102 2.66 -5.37 -2.44
N PHE A 103 2.94 -4.30 -3.19
CA PHE A 103 3.84 -4.33 -4.32
C PHE A 103 5.12 -3.53 -4.02
N LEU A 104 6.24 -4.01 -4.56
CA LEU A 104 7.57 -3.43 -4.35
C LEU A 104 8.02 -2.68 -5.62
N THR A 105 8.44 -1.42 -5.46
CA THR A 105 8.96 -0.57 -6.53
C THR A 105 10.41 -0.21 -6.22
N GLY A 106 11.33 -1.12 -6.54
CA GLY A 106 12.76 -0.92 -6.36
C GLY A 106 13.54 -2.00 -7.08
N SER A 107 14.68 -1.65 -7.67
CA SER A 107 15.59 -2.61 -8.31
C SER A 107 16.41 -3.40 -7.29
N GLU A 108 16.43 -2.96 -6.03
CA GLU A 108 17.09 -3.67 -4.92
C GLU A 108 16.39 -4.98 -4.52
N TYR A 109 15.12 -5.15 -4.90
CA TYR A 109 14.33 -6.32 -4.55
C TYR A 109 14.54 -7.44 -5.56
N VAL A 110 15.26 -8.50 -5.16
CA VAL A 110 15.50 -9.68 -5.99
C VAL A 110 14.40 -10.72 -5.78
N ASN A 111 14.05 -11.47 -6.83
CA ASN A 111 13.07 -12.55 -6.69
C ASN A 111 13.68 -13.67 -5.84
N GLY A 112 12.93 -14.19 -4.88
CA GLY A 112 13.38 -15.22 -3.93
C GLY A 112 13.93 -14.66 -2.62
N ASP A 113 14.25 -13.37 -2.56
CA ASP A 113 14.74 -12.75 -1.33
C ASP A 113 13.66 -12.66 -0.25
N THR A 114 14.13 -12.55 0.99
CA THR A 114 13.27 -12.34 2.16
C THR A 114 12.66 -10.93 2.08
N PRO A 115 11.36 -10.76 2.41
CA PRO A 115 10.75 -9.44 2.43
C PRO A 115 11.45 -8.49 3.44
N PRO A 116 11.42 -7.16 3.19
CA PRO A 116 12.01 -6.20 4.10
C PRO A 116 11.30 -6.22 5.47
N SER A 117 12.01 -5.86 6.53
CA SER A 117 11.47 -5.81 7.90
C SER A 117 10.42 -4.72 8.11
N SER A 118 10.30 -3.77 7.19
CA SER A 118 9.37 -2.64 7.27
C SER A 118 8.89 -2.26 5.89
N LYS A 119 7.70 -1.63 5.84
CA LYS A 119 7.11 -1.15 4.60
C LYS A 119 8.07 -0.21 3.88
N PRO A 120 8.45 -0.50 2.62
CA PRO A 120 9.20 0.47 1.83
C PRO A 120 8.33 1.69 1.63
N GLY A 121 8.72 2.79 2.28
CA GLY A 121 8.07 4.07 2.12
C GLY A 121 8.21 4.51 0.67
N ARG A 122 7.21 5.24 0.16
CA ARG A 122 7.43 6.13 -0.99
C ARG A 122 8.38 7.23 -0.49
N GLY A 123 9.69 6.93 -0.47
CA GLY A 123 10.75 7.81 0.01
C GLY A 123 10.52 8.41 1.39
N VAL A 124 10.61 7.61 2.45
CA VAL A 124 11.01 8.11 3.78
C VAL A 124 11.82 7.01 4.49
N VAL A 125 12.99 7.43 4.93
CA VAL A 125 13.91 6.88 5.92
C VAL A 125 13.34 5.76 6.81
N GLY A 126 14.13 4.69 6.95
CA GLY A 126 13.79 3.46 7.63
C GLY A 126 13.38 3.61 9.10
N GLY A 127 12.56 2.64 9.54
CA GLY A 127 12.29 2.41 10.96
C GLY A 127 13.25 1.37 11.50
N GLY A 128 14.36 1.81 12.10
CA GLY A 128 15.20 0.97 12.94
C GLY A 128 16.64 1.46 13.07
N GLY A 129 16.92 2.27 14.10
CA GLY A 129 18.28 2.46 14.63
C GLY A 129 18.83 3.88 14.58
N GLU A 130 19.09 4.42 15.77
CA GLU A 130 19.92 5.59 16.11
C GLU A 130 19.43 6.99 15.72
N VAL A 131 19.00 7.72 16.74
CA VAL A 131 18.91 9.18 16.78
C VAL A 131 20.28 9.80 16.49
N ARG A 132 20.37 10.55 15.39
CA ARG A 132 21.33 11.64 15.22
C ARG A 132 20.53 12.94 15.13
N GLU A 133 20.66 13.76 16.17
CA GLU A 133 20.12 15.11 16.27
C GLU A 133 20.90 16.08 15.38
N ASP A 134 20.50 16.25 14.12
CA ASP A 134 20.80 17.47 13.35
C ASP A 134 20.27 17.41 11.91
N MET A 135 18.96 17.58 11.70
CA MET A 135 18.50 18.33 10.52
C MET A 135 17.05 18.79 10.68
N LYS A 136 16.85 20.03 11.10
CA LYS A 136 15.58 20.74 10.86
C LYS A 136 15.45 20.97 9.36
N VAL A 137 14.56 20.24 8.71
CA VAL A 137 13.97 20.68 7.45
C VAL A 137 12.56 21.14 7.77
N GLU A 138 12.38 22.46 7.81
CA GLU A 138 11.07 23.10 7.85
C GLU A 138 10.30 22.71 6.58
N THR A 139 9.32 21.83 6.74
CA THR A 139 8.35 21.53 5.69
C THR A 139 7.19 22.51 5.83
N GLU A 140 7.05 23.42 4.87
CA GLU A 140 5.82 24.21 4.72
C GLU A 140 4.65 23.30 4.27
N PRO A 141 3.49 23.34 4.94
CA PRO A 141 2.34 22.52 4.57
C PRO A 141 1.62 23.06 3.33
N LEU A 142 1.66 22.26 2.26
CA LEU A 142 1.04 22.43 0.93
C LEU A 142 -0.50 22.22 0.90
N PHE A 143 -1.25 22.67 1.92
CA PHE A 143 -2.71 22.58 1.89
C PHE A 143 -3.35 23.93 2.20
N GLU A 144 -4.04 24.48 1.20
CA GLU A 144 -4.83 25.70 1.26
C GLU A 144 -5.81 25.68 2.42
N LYS A 145 -5.53 26.52 3.40
CA LYS A 145 -6.40 26.83 4.52
C LYS A 145 -7.68 27.48 3.97
N LYS A 146 -8.77 26.71 3.93
CA LYS A 146 -10.13 27.20 3.66
C LYS A 146 -10.38 28.50 4.41
N MET A 147 -10.62 29.58 3.67
CA MET A 147 -11.09 30.88 4.19
C MET A 147 -12.24 30.68 5.18
N THR A 148 -12.10 31.20 6.38
CA THR A 148 -13.20 31.35 7.33
C THR A 148 -14.21 32.39 6.81
N LYS A 149 -15.49 32.14 7.07
CA LYS A 149 -16.68 32.87 6.59
C LYS A 149 -16.69 34.38 6.97
N GLU A 150 -15.78 34.82 7.82
CA GLU A 150 -15.73 36.17 8.38
C GLU A 150 -14.97 37.18 7.50
N GLU A 151 -13.90 36.76 6.82
CA GLU A 151 -13.11 37.65 5.94
C GLU A 151 -13.80 37.92 4.58
N LYS A 152 -14.60 36.95 4.10
CA LYS A 152 -15.39 37.13 2.87
C LYS A 152 -16.51 38.17 3.02
N LYS A 153 -17.00 38.39 4.25
CA LYS A 153 -18.02 39.40 4.56
C LYS A 153 -17.41 40.81 4.73
N ALA A 154 -16.17 40.90 5.20
CA ALA A 154 -15.44 42.17 5.29
C ALA A 154 -15.09 42.75 3.91
N ALA A 155 -14.65 41.91 2.96
CA ALA A 155 -14.31 42.34 1.60
C ALA A 155 -15.52 42.85 0.79
N ALA A 156 -16.72 42.30 1.02
CA ALA A 156 -17.94 42.73 0.34
C ALA A 156 -18.45 44.11 0.84
N LYS A 157 -18.24 44.42 2.12
CA LYS A 157 -18.64 45.71 2.70
C LYS A 157 -17.73 46.84 2.21
N ALA A 158 -16.40 46.61 2.18
CA ALA A 158 -15.43 47.59 1.68
C ALA A 158 -15.65 47.92 0.19
N LYS A 159 -15.99 46.93 -0.64
CA LYS A 159 -16.25 47.16 -2.09
C LYS A 159 -17.54 47.95 -2.35
N ARG A 160 -18.51 47.91 -1.43
CA ARG A 160 -19.78 48.67 -1.55
C ARG A 160 -19.63 50.11 -1.07
N GLU A 161 -18.78 50.36 -0.07
CA GLU A 161 -18.47 51.71 0.43
C GLU A 161 -17.58 52.48 -0.55
N ALA A 162 -16.58 51.83 -1.17
CA ALA A 162 -15.76 52.45 -2.23
C ALA A 162 -16.58 52.82 -3.48
N LYS A 163 -17.57 52.01 -3.86
CA LYS A 163 -18.43 52.30 -5.03
C LYS A 163 -19.43 53.42 -4.76
N ARG A 164 -19.76 53.70 -3.50
CA ARG A 164 -20.64 54.82 -3.11
C ARG A 164 -19.86 56.13 -3.06
N ALA A 165 -18.64 56.13 -2.53
CA ALA A 165 -17.74 57.29 -2.56
C ALA A 165 -17.37 57.72 -3.99
N ALA A 166 -17.13 56.77 -4.90
CA ALA A 166 -16.85 57.08 -6.30
C ALA A 166 -18.06 57.63 -7.09
N LYS A 167 -19.30 57.43 -6.61
CA LYS A 167 -20.52 57.95 -7.25
C LYS A 167 -20.92 59.34 -6.75
N GLU A 168 -20.47 59.75 -5.56
CA GLU A 168 -20.70 61.09 -5.00
C GLU A 168 -19.60 62.11 -5.35
N ALA A 169 -18.44 61.66 -5.83
CA ALA A 169 -17.37 62.55 -6.32
C ALA A 169 -17.44 62.85 -7.84
N GLY A 170 -18.51 62.41 -8.52
CA GLY A 170 -18.68 62.52 -9.98
C GLY A 170 -19.99 63.17 -10.42
N LYS A 171 -20.61 64.02 -9.57
CA LYS A 171 -21.77 64.85 -9.94
C LYS A 171 -21.46 66.32 -9.78
#